data_AF-A0A4R3J6F5-F1
#
_entry.id   AF-A0A4R3J6F5-F1
#
_cell.length_a   1.000
_cell.length_b   1.000
_cell.length_c   1.000
_cell.angle_alpha   90.00
_cell.angle_beta   90.00
_cell.angle_gamma   90.00
#
_symmetry.space_group_name_H-M   'P 1'
#
loop_
_entity.id
_entity.type
_entity.pdbx_description
1 polymer ?
#
loop_
_entity_poly.entity_id
_entity_poly.type
_entity_poly.pdbx_seq_one_letter_code
_entity_poly.pdbx_strand_id
1 'polypeptide(L)'
;MTLDLVGPVRTLLDEGVDHPSIDGMPGGGFVLAWIESRQIYVTIFDAYGGEVNQFPLGQAGTNPSVVVLSDGSIVTAWVDYDGIKAMRVNSDGQTLSDAAFLQSDNASSESNYFPNLLALADGGFAATYRGTGRDGSRGSVHLQIFDVNLTSRGADQLVNQTTEGHQNSGRTVALDDGGIAVAFSSRNVDGSVSAAMMRIFDADGTPRTDQIRLNQYSSGQQHQIAIVALNNDLILATWTSDGQDGSDDGIYARLFDTQGRAQGNEFRVNFETLGDQNGSDLIALADGSAVVSWLSGGTDGELRARHIDAQGVPSGAEIIIGADERIFYYPQIVQTQGNGAVVVWPDFTDRSVGTTEAQFLAFKPIATAENDMLFGTAQDDDFGGGAGNDVLQGYSDNDRLFGDTGADTITGGNGADTLIGGDGDDFIFGGGDGADLRDVVYGGNGNDQIDGGYGNDELRGQSGDDTISGGFGADTILGGSGNDILAGSAYADRLFGNEGDDFLNGGFGSDRLRGQDGADRFFHAGVTGHGTDWIADFSHAEGDRLVFGLSADASNFQIRLAHTPGVGSASVEEAFVVHTPSRQIIWVLVDGADEAAIQLQSGGQAFDLLG
;
A
#
# COMPACT_ATOMS: atom_id res chain seq x y z
N MET A 1 11.87 11.18 -3.47
CA MET A 1 10.90 10.69 -2.50
C MET A 1 10.95 11.56 -1.25
N THR A 2 9.81 11.88 -0.63
CA THR A 2 9.76 12.43 0.74
C THR A 2 9.23 11.36 1.69
N LEU A 3 9.84 11.28 2.87
CA LEU A 3 9.45 10.33 3.91
C LEU A 3 8.56 11.06 4.90
N ASP A 4 7.31 10.62 5.05
CA ASP A 4 6.33 11.22 5.95
C ASP A 4 5.84 10.19 6.98
N LEU A 5 5.42 10.67 8.15
CA LEU A 5 4.87 9.83 9.22
C LEU A 5 3.39 9.59 8.97
N VAL A 6 2.94 8.34 9.12
CA VAL A 6 1.51 7.98 9.09
C VAL A 6 0.98 7.97 10.51
N GLY A 7 0.38 9.10 10.90
CA GLY A 7 -0.20 9.26 12.24
C GLY A 7 0.83 9.19 13.38
N PRO A 8 0.37 9.10 14.64
CA PRO A 8 1.24 9.02 15.81
C PRO A 8 1.84 7.61 15.99
N VAL A 9 2.88 7.53 16.82
CA VAL A 9 3.44 6.26 17.32
C VAL A 9 2.32 5.43 17.95
N ARG A 10 2.30 4.14 17.63
CA ARG A 10 1.34 3.16 18.15
C ARG A 10 2.05 2.13 19.00
N THR A 11 1.46 1.77 20.13
CA THR A 11 1.86 0.59 20.89
C THR A 11 1.21 -0.64 20.25
N LEU A 12 2.01 -1.60 19.78
CA LEU A 12 1.52 -2.84 19.18
C LEU A 12 1.40 -3.98 20.20
N LEU A 13 2.30 -4.03 21.18
CA LEU A 13 2.35 -5.08 22.21
C LEU A 13 2.58 -4.44 23.57
N ASP A 14 1.68 -4.70 24.52
CA ASP A 14 1.61 -3.94 25.78
C ASP A 14 2.49 -4.48 26.93
N GLU A 15 3.00 -5.72 26.92
CA GLU A 15 3.90 -6.20 28.00
C GLU A 15 4.83 -7.36 27.58
N GLY A 16 6.00 -7.43 28.22
CA GLY A 16 6.82 -8.65 28.33
C GLY A 16 7.75 -8.97 27.15
N VAL A 17 7.85 -8.09 26.17
CA VAL A 17 8.55 -8.38 24.91
C VAL A 17 10.07 -8.31 25.07
N ASP A 18 10.73 -9.41 24.71
CA ASP A 18 12.19 -9.52 24.68
C ASP A 18 12.65 -9.87 23.25
N HIS A 19 13.39 -8.97 22.60
CA HIS A 19 13.94 -9.11 21.25
C HIS A 19 12.90 -9.49 20.17
N PRO A 20 11.90 -8.64 19.88
CA PRO A 20 10.94 -8.96 18.82
C PRO A 20 11.64 -9.05 17.46
N SER A 21 11.09 -9.88 16.58
CA SER A 21 11.50 -9.98 15.18
C SER A 21 10.31 -9.70 14.29
N ILE A 22 10.53 -8.93 13.23
CA ILE A 22 9.50 -8.56 12.26
C ILE A 22 9.80 -9.12 10.86
N ASP A 23 8.76 -9.41 10.09
CA ASP A 23 8.85 -9.60 8.63
C ASP A 23 7.57 -9.13 7.93
N GLY A 24 7.66 -8.79 6.64
CA GLY A 24 6.52 -8.37 5.81
C GLY A 24 5.68 -9.56 5.32
N MET A 25 4.39 -9.35 5.07
CA MET A 25 3.49 -10.36 4.50
C MET A 25 3.11 -10.06 3.05
N PRO A 26 2.91 -11.09 2.19
CA PRO A 26 2.48 -10.91 0.80
C PRO A 26 1.16 -10.14 0.60
N GLY A 27 0.33 -10.03 1.64
CA GLY A 27 -0.93 -9.28 1.64
C GLY A 27 -0.81 -7.85 2.18
N GLY A 28 0.41 -7.31 2.35
CA GLY A 28 0.62 -5.91 2.75
C GLY A 28 0.76 -5.66 4.26
N GLY A 29 0.33 -6.61 5.09
CA GLY A 29 0.56 -6.59 6.54
C GLY A 29 1.97 -7.02 6.94
N PHE A 30 2.18 -7.23 8.23
CA PHE A 30 3.45 -7.69 8.79
C PHE A 30 3.23 -8.64 9.96
N VAL A 31 4.26 -9.42 10.28
CA VAL A 31 4.24 -10.38 11.37
C VAL A 31 5.30 -10.02 12.41
N LEU A 32 4.95 -10.13 13.69
CA LEU A 32 5.88 -10.06 14.81
C LEU A 32 5.99 -11.43 15.48
N ALA A 33 7.22 -11.90 15.67
CA ALA A 33 7.52 -12.96 16.64
C ALA A 33 8.10 -12.33 17.90
N TRP A 34 7.54 -12.69 19.05
CA TRP A 34 7.88 -12.11 20.33
C TRP A 34 7.74 -13.15 21.45
N ILE A 35 8.17 -12.78 22.65
CA ILE A 35 8.21 -13.68 23.81
C ILE A 35 7.44 -13.06 24.96
N GLU A 36 6.66 -13.89 25.65
CA GLU A 36 6.07 -13.58 26.96
C GLU A 36 6.38 -14.71 27.94
N SER A 37 7.04 -14.43 29.06
CA SER A 37 7.37 -15.46 30.07
C SER A 37 8.05 -16.71 29.47
N ARG A 38 8.95 -16.51 28.50
CA ARG A 38 9.63 -17.53 27.66
C ARG A 38 8.76 -18.26 26.65
N GLN A 39 7.44 -18.10 26.64
CA GLN A 39 6.58 -18.62 25.57
C GLN A 39 6.73 -17.77 24.32
N ILE A 40 6.77 -18.42 23.17
CA ILE A 40 6.92 -17.74 21.88
C ILE A 40 5.54 -17.52 21.26
N TYR A 41 5.28 -16.28 20.87
CA TYR A 41 4.07 -15.84 20.22
C TYR A 41 4.37 -15.32 18.82
N VAL A 42 3.36 -15.42 17.97
CA VAL A 42 3.32 -14.78 16.66
C VAL A 42 2.05 -13.94 16.62
N THR A 43 2.21 -12.67 16.25
CA THR A 43 1.10 -11.73 16.03
C THR A 43 1.18 -11.20 14.61
N ILE A 44 0.07 -11.24 13.91
CA ILE A 44 -0.09 -10.76 12.54
C ILE A 44 -0.86 -9.46 12.58
N PHE A 45 -0.36 -8.45 11.88
CA PHE A 45 -0.96 -7.15 11.75
C PHE A 45 -1.29 -6.88 10.28
N ASP A 46 -2.31 -6.06 10.05
CA ASP A 46 -2.53 -5.43 8.75
C ASP A 46 -1.46 -4.36 8.45
N ALA A 47 -1.53 -3.74 7.28
CA ALA A 47 -0.55 -2.74 6.83
C ALA A 47 -0.48 -1.48 7.74
N TYR A 48 -1.49 -1.27 8.59
CA TYR A 48 -1.69 -0.08 9.43
C TYR A 48 -1.55 -0.37 10.93
N GLY A 49 -1.14 -1.59 11.29
CA GLY A 49 -0.92 -2.01 12.67
C GLY A 49 -2.18 -2.46 13.41
N GLY A 50 -3.29 -2.73 12.71
CA GLY A 50 -4.42 -3.44 13.27
C GLY A 50 -4.09 -4.91 13.48
N GLU A 51 -4.25 -5.43 14.70
CA GLU A 51 -4.04 -6.86 14.98
C GLU A 51 -5.08 -7.70 14.22
N VAL A 52 -4.60 -8.61 13.38
CA VAL A 52 -5.42 -9.55 12.60
C VAL A 52 -5.54 -10.89 13.34
N ASN A 53 -4.43 -11.39 13.89
CA ASN A 53 -4.40 -12.66 14.60
C ASN A 53 -3.21 -12.74 15.56
N GLN A 54 -3.38 -13.44 16.69
CA GLN A 54 -2.30 -13.74 17.63
C GLN A 54 -2.42 -15.17 18.13
N PHE A 55 -1.31 -15.91 18.15
CA PHE A 55 -1.29 -17.28 18.64
C PHE A 55 0.07 -17.67 19.25
N PRO A 56 0.07 -18.54 20.29
CA PRO A 56 1.29 -19.12 20.83
C PRO A 56 1.78 -20.28 19.96
N LEU A 57 3.10 -20.46 19.85
CA LEU A 57 3.68 -21.66 19.21
C LEU A 57 3.71 -22.87 20.15
N GLY A 58 3.43 -22.68 21.44
CA GLY A 58 3.54 -23.73 22.47
C GLY A 58 4.98 -24.19 22.72
N GLN A 59 5.96 -23.34 22.38
CA GLN A 59 7.39 -23.58 22.53
C GLN A 59 7.98 -22.55 23.49
N ALA A 60 9.04 -22.94 24.19
CA ALA A 60 9.78 -22.06 25.10
C ALA A 60 11.17 -21.75 24.56
N GLY A 61 11.57 -20.47 24.57
CA GLY A 61 12.86 -20.04 24.05
C GLY A 61 13.19 -18.59 24.32
N THR A 62 14.26 -18.12 23.69
CA THR A 62 14.76 -16.73 23.66
C THR A 62 15.18 -16.34 22.25
N ASN A 63 15.31 -15.04 21.96
CA ASN A 63 15.81 -14.50 20.69
C ASN A 63 15.04 -15.05 19.47
N PRO A 64 13.74 -14.76 19.35
CA PRO A 64 12.95 -15.21 18.23
C PRO A 64 13.42 -14.52 16.94
N SER A 65 13.31 -15.23 15.81
CA SER A 65 13.46 -14.68 14.47
C SER A 65 12.35 -15.21 13.60
N VAL A 66 11.70 -14.35 12.82
CA VAL A 66 10.58 -14.72 11.95
C VAL A 66 10.91 -14.43 10.50
N VAL A 67 10.38 -15.27 9.62
CA VAL A 67 10.35 -15.02 8.18
C VAL A 67 9.06 -15.55 7.57
N VAL A 68 8.53 -14.83 6.60
CA VAL A 68 7.37 -15.22 5.80
C VAL A 68 7.86 -15.76 4.46
N LEU A 69 7.45 -16.99 4.14
CA LEU A 69 7.83 -17.63 2.89
C LEU A 69 6.90 -17.20 1.75
N SER A 70 7.31 -17.47 0.51
CA SER A 70 6.57 -17.10 -0.70
C SER A 70 5.17 -17.72 -0.79
N ASP A 71 4.89 -18.79 -0.04
CA ASP A 71 3.56 -19.41 0.06
C ASP A 71 2.70 -18.84 1.19
N GLY A 72 3.15 -17.76 1.84
CA GLY A 72 2.46 -17.08 2.95
C GLY A 72 2.59 -17.78 4.30
N SER A 73 3.30 -18.92 4.38
CA SER A 73 3.57 -19.56 5.66
C SER A 73 4.65 -18.84 6.46
N ILE A 74 4.60 -19.00 7.77
CA ILE A 74 5.47 -18.31 8.72
C ILE A 74 6.43 -19.34 9.31
N VAL A 75 7.73 -19.06 9.23
CA VAL A 75 8.76 -19.82 9.95
C VAL A 75 9.27 -18.95 11.08
N THR A 76 9.20 -19.48 12.30
CA THR A 76 9.77 -18.82 13.48
C THR A 76 10.89 -19.70 14.03
N ALA A 77 12.08 -19.13 14.17
CA ALA A 77 13.21 -19.73 14.86
C ALA A 77 13.39 -19.11 16.24
N TRP A 78 13.96 -19.87 17.17
CA TRP A 78 14.28 -19.42 18.52
C TRP A 78 15.44 -20.23 19.10
N VAL A 79 16.00 -19.73 20.18
CA VAL A 79 17.05 -20.38 20.95
C VAL A 79 16.45 -21.11 22.15
N ASP A 80 16.85 -22.36 22.36
CA ASP A 80 16.60 -23.10 23.59
C ASP A 80 17.91 -23.66 24.17
N TYR A 81 17.81 -24.49 25.22
CA TYR A 81 18.97 -25.10 25.89
C TYR A 81 19.82 -26.01 24.99
N ASP A 82 19.25 -26.55 23.92
CA ASP A 82 19.88 -27.58 23.06
C ASP A 82 20.34 -27.02 21.70
N GLY A 83 20.01 -25.75 21.40
CA GLY A 83 20.46 -25.05 20.20
C GLY A 83 19.41 -24.11 19.61
N ILE A 84 19.36 -24.05 18.28
CA ILE A 84 18.40 -23.25 17.51
C ILE A 84 17.35 -24.19 16.96
N LYS A 85 16.08 -23.93 17.30
CA LYS A 85 14.93 -24.61 16.73
C LYS A 85 14.14 -23.67 15.84
N ALA A 86 13.36 -24.25 14.96
CA ALA A 86 12.33 -23.54 14.21
C ALA A 86 11.07 -24.38 14.08
N MET A 87 9.96 -23.71 13.83
CA MET A 87 8.65 -24.31 13.54
C MET A 87 7.99 -23.52 12.43
N ARG A 88 7.20 -24.21 11.61
CA ARG A 88 6.48 -23.61 10.50
C ARG A 88 4.97 -23.73 10.71
N VAL A 89 4.28 -22.61 10.55
CA VAL A 89 2.82 -22.48 10.73
C VAL A 89 2.20 -21.72 9.55
N ASN A 90 0.88 -21.82 9.38
CA ASN A 90 0.15 -20.88 8.52
C ASN A 90 -0.28 -19.63 9.32
N SER A 91 -0.93 -18.68 8.63
CA SER A 91 -1.44 -17.44 9.22
C SER A 91 -2.53 -17.64 10.29
N ASP A 92 -3.17 -18.81 10.34
CA ASP A 92 -4.15 -19.19 11.37
C ASP A 92 -3.48 -19.81 12.61
N GLY A 93 -2.15 -19.96 12.61
CA GLY A 93 -1.40 -20.62 13.68
C GLY A 93 -1.42 -22.15 13.63
N GLN A 94 -1.90 -22.76 12.54
CA GLN A 94 -1.88 -24.20 12.36
C GLN A 94 -0.47 -24.67 12.00
N THR A 95 0.03 -25.68 12.71
CA THR A 95 1.32 -26.32 12.44
C THR A 95 1.35 -26.96 11.06
N LEU A 96 2.31 -26.52 10.24
CA LEU A 96 2.65 -27.14 8.95
C LEU A 96 3.89 -28.03 9.04
N SER A 97 4.81 -27.72 9.96
CA SER A 97 5.96 -28.57 10.29
C SER A 97 6.26 -28.49 11.78
N ASP A 98 6.44 -29.64 12.42
CA ASP A 98 6.80 -29.73 13.83
C ASP A 98 8.14 -29.04 14.12
N ALA A 99 8.35 -28.63 15.37
CA ALA A 99 9.59 -27.99 15.79
C ALA A 99 10.81 -28.89 15.52
N ALA A 100 11.77 -28.36 14.75
CA ALA A 100 12.99 -29.06 14.34
C ALA A 100 14.22 -28.21 14.65
N PHE A 101 15.37 -28.87 14.89
CA PHE A 101 16.63 -28.17 15.05
C PHE A 101 17.14 -27.65 13.71
N LEU A 102 17.38 -26.34 13.63
CA LEU A 102 18.21 -25.75 12.57
C LEU A 102 19.68 -25.99 12.86
N GLN A 103 20.05 -25.90 14.14
CA GLN A 103 21.38 -26.24 14.63
C GLN A 103 21.28 -26.81 16.05
N SER A 104 21.88 -27.97 16.27
CA SER A 104 22.01 -28.56 17.61
C SER A 104 23.42 -28.32 18.16
N ASP A 105 23.54 -27.74 19.35
CA ASP A 105 24.81 -27.65 20.06
C ASP A 105 24.58 -27.88 21.56
N ASN A 106 25.33 -28.80 22.15
CA ASN A 106 25.25 -29.16 23.58
C ASN A 106 25.90 -28.08 24.48
N ALA A 107 25.93 -26.83 24.03
CA ALA A 107 26.61 -25.73 24.71
C ALA A 107 25.74 -25.25 25.88
N SER A 108 26.26 -25.42 27.09
CA SER A 108 25.61 -25.18 28.38
C SER A 108 25.26 -23.72 28.71
N SER A 109 25.01 -22.85 27.73
CA SER A 109 24.53 -21.50 27.95
C SER A 109 23.70 -20.99 26.77
N GLU A 110 22.41 -20.76 26.99
CA GLU A 110 21.42 -20.19 26.06
C GLU A 110 21.82 -18.81 25.45
N SER A 111 22.91 -18.20 25.94
CA SER A 111 23.19 -16.76 25.83
C SER A 111 23.92 -16.27 24.57
N ASN A 112 24.29 -17.13 23.61
CA ASN A 112 25.19 -16.73 22.51
C ASN A 112 24.62 -16.85 21.09
N TYR A 113 23.40 -17.35 20.91
CA TYR A 113 22.78 -17.54 19.61
C TYR A 113 21.79 -16.40 19.31
N PHE A 114 21.88 -15.81 18.13
CA PHE A 114 20.93 -14.84 17.58
C PHE A 114 20.64 -15.28 16.14
N PRO A 115 19.61 -16.12 15.91
CA PRO A 115 19.26 -16.53 14.57
C PRO A 115 18.73 -15.33 13.78
N ASN A 116 19.04 -15.27 12.49
CA ASN A 116 18.41 -14.40 11.52
C ASN A 116 17.96 -15.25 10.33
N LEU A 117 16.69 -15.12 9.96
CA LEU A 117 16.09 -15.88 8.87
C LEU A 117 15.91 -15.01 7.63
N LEU A 118 16.01 -15.61 6.46
CA LEU A 118 15.81 -14.97 5.16
C LEU A 118 15.04 -15.91 4.23
N ALA A 119 13.94 -15.43 3.64
CA ALA A 119 13.19 -16.17 2.63
C ALA A 119 13.99 -16.24 1.33
N LEU A 120 13.94 -17.39 0.66
CA LEU A 120 14.61 -17.59 -0.62
C LEU A 120 13.56 -17.71 -1.73
N ALA A 121 13.93 -17.27 -2.94
CA ALA A 121 13.04 -17.29 -4.11
C ALA A 121 12.56 -18.70 -4.51
N ASP A 122 13.23 -19.75 -4.04
CA ASP A 122 12.84 -21.14 -4.27
C ASP A 122 11.81 -21.69 -3.26
N GLY A 123 11.30 -20.83 -2.37
CA GLY A 123 10.32 -21.17 -1.34
C GLY A 123 10.94 -21.78 -0.07
N GLY A 124 12.26 -21.99 -0.02
CA GLY A 124 12.97 -22.30 1.21
C GLY A 124 13.40 -21.04 1.97
N PHE A 125 14.32 -21.22 2.92
CA PHE A 125 14.89 -20.12 3.68
C PHE A 125 16.35 -20.38 4.03
N ALA A 126 17.10 -19.32 4.31
CA ALA A 126 18.42 -19.36 4.90
C ALA A 126 18.33 -18.98 6.38
N ALA A 127 19.21 -19.56 7.21
CA ALA A 127 19.43 -19.13 8.57
C ALA A 127 20.89 -18.75 8.76
N THR A 128 21.14 -17.56 9.30
CA THR A 128 22.44 -17.18 9.84
C THR A 128 22.41 -17.15 11.35
N TYR A 129 23.50 -17.61 11.96
CA TYR A 129 23.59 -17.69 13.40
C TYR A 129 25.04 -17.63 13.89
N ARG A 130 25.20 -17.23 15.14
CA ARG A 130 26.49 -17.22 15.82
C ARG A 130 26.74 -18.55 16.52
N GLY A 131 27.79 -19.27 16.15
CA GLY A 131 28.20 -20.53 16.79
C GLY A 131 29.30 -20.37 17.85
N THR A 132 29.32 -21.27 18.83
CA THR A 132 30.47 -21.45 19.75
C THR A 132 31.25 -22.73 19.39
N GLY A 133 32.56 -22.61 19.12
CA GLY A 133 33.49 -23.74 19.32
C GLY A 133 33.70 -24.77 18.20
N ARG A 134 34.10 -24.36 17.00
CA ARG A 134 34.86 -25.24 16.06
C ARG A 134 36.26 -24.75 15.67
N ASP A 135 36.61 -23.52 16.04
CA ASP A 135 37.90 -22.87 15.74
C ASP A 135 38.72 -22.48 17.00
N GLY A 136 38.15 -22.65 18.20
CA GLY A 136 38.77 -22.26 19.47
C GLY A 136 38.48 -20.81 19.92
N SER A 137 37.62 -20.07 19.20
CA SER A 137 37.19 -18.71 19.56
C SER A 137 35.69 -18.63 19.88
N ARG A 138 35.26 -17.56 20.56
CA ARG A 138 33.86 -17.34 21.02
C ARG A 138 32.98 -16.62 19.97
N GLY A 139 33.32 -16.64 18.69
CA GLY A 139 32.55 -15.93 17.66
C GLY A 139 32.81 -16.46 16.26
N SER A 140 31.95 -17.36 15.79
CA SER A 140 31.86 -17.70 14.37
C SER A 140 30.44 -17.41 13.86
N VAL A 141 30.32 -16.85 12.65
CA VAL A 141 29.07 -16.64 11.92
C VAL A 141 28.92 -17.78 10.93
N HIS A 142 27.74 -18.40 10.91
CA HIS A 142 27.42 -19.51 10.02
C HIS A 142 26.22 -19.18 9.13
N LEU A 143 26.15 -19.86 7.98
CA LEU A 143 25.05 -19.83 7.04
C LEU A 143 24.63 -21.27 6.74
N GLN A 144 23.34 -21.57 6.93
CA GLN A 144 22.75 -22.84 6.54
C GLN A 144 21.47 -22.61 5.75
N ILE A 145 21.27 -23.40 4.69
CA ILE A 145 20.09 -23.33 3.83
C ILE A 145 19.13 -24.44 4.21
N PHE A 146 17.83 -24.14 4.18
CA PHE A 146 16.76 -25.08 4.51
C PHE A 146 15.70 -25.12 3.40
N ASP A 147 15.03 -26.24 3.28
CA ASP A 147 13.78 -26.34 2.53
C ASP A 147 12.59 -25.88 3.38
N VAL A 148 11.42 -25.83 2.75
CA VAL A 148 10.14 -25.43 3.38
C VAL A 148 9.71 -26.33 4.55
N ASN A 149 10.33 -27.51 4.73
CA ASN A 149 10.03 -28.47 5.78
C ASN A 149 11.13 -28.50 6.86
N LEU A 150 11.93 -27.43 6.97
CA LEU A 150 13.01 -27.29 7.96
C LEU A 150 14.15 -28.30 7.76
N THR A 151 14.27 -28.91 6.57
CA THR A 151 15.35 -29.85 6.26
C THR A 151 16.52 -29.12 5.64
N SER A 152 17.72 -29.33 6.16
CA SER A 152 18.92 -28.65 5.66
C SER A 152 19.28 -29.06 4.23
N ARG A 153 19.72 -28.09 3.45
CA ARG A 153 20.19 -28.21 2.07
C ARG A 153 21.63 -27.73 2.00
N GLY A 154 22.52 -28.60 1.53
CA GLY A 154 23.95 -28.28 1.50
C GLY A 154 24.62 -28.41 2.87
N ALA A 155 25.80 -27.81 2.99
CA ALA A 155 26.61 -27.87 4.20
C ALA A 155 26.55 -26.52 4.95
N ASP A 156 26.54 -26.60 6.28
CA ASP A 156 26.70 -25.47 7.18
C ASP A 156 28.03 -24.74 6.89
N GLN A 157 27.94 -23.50 6.43
CA GLN A 157 29.10 -22.72 5.99
C GLN A 157 29.57 -21.76 7.05
N LEU A 158 30.88 -21.76 7.31
CA LEU A 158 31.53 -20.71 8.06
C LEU A 158 31.65 -19.44 7.20
N VAL A 159 31.05 -18.35 7.66
CA VAL A 159 31.00 -17.05 6.96
C VAL A 159 32.29 -16.26 7.19
N ASN A 160 32.67 -16.01 8.44
CA ASN A 160 33.90 -15.31 8.79
C ASN A 160 35.10 -16.28 8.80
N GLN A 161 36.20 -15.93 8.15
CA GLN A 161 37.44 -16.72 8.15
C GLN A 161 38.45 -16.26 9.22
N THR A 162 38.15 -15.19 9.95
CA THR A 162 38.99 -14.58 11.00
C THR A 162 38.43 -14.87 12.41
N THR A 163 39.29 -15.36 13.30
CA THR A 163 38.94 -16.10 14.53
C THR A 163 39.02 -15.28 15.83
N GLU A 164 38.88 -13.94 15.78
CA GLU A 164 38.99 -13.09 16.97
C GLU A 164 37.79 -12.13 17.14
N GLY A 165 37.00 -12.34 18.20
CA GLY A 165 36.13 -11.37 18.88
C GLY A 165 34.79 -10.97 18.24
N HIS A 166 33.72 -11.18 19.01
CA HIS A 166 32.34 -10.62 18.95
C HIS A 166 31.75 -10.22 17.58
N GLN A 167 30.70 -10.95 17.17
CA GLN A 167 29.95 -10.76 15.93
C GLN A 167 28.47 -10.59 16.26
N ASN A 168 27.86 -9.52 15.76
CA ASN A 168 26.41 -9.42 15.60
C ASN A 168 26.11 -9.90 14.17
N SER A 169 25.05 -10.70 13.98
CA SER A 169 24.56 -11.00 12.63
C SER A 169 24.17 -9.68 11.99
N GLY A 170 24.79 -9.31 10.87
CA GLY A 170 24.15 -8.34 9.99
C GLY A 170 22.94 -9.00 9.33
N ARG A 171 22.04 -8.18 8.78
CA ARG A 171 20.98 -8.67 7.88
C ARG A 171 21.61 -9.59 6.84
N THR A 172 20.96 -10.72 6.58
CA THR A 172 21.26 -11.57 5.42
C THR A 172 20.27 -11.20 4.33
N VAL A 173 20.72 -11.05 3.09
CA VAL A 173 19.83 -10.67 1.99
C VAL A 173 19.98 -11.60 0.80
N ALA A 174 18.85 -11.92 0.17
CA ALA A 174 18.80 -12.63 -1.09
C ALA A 174 19.10 -11.64 -2.21
N LEU A 175 19.91 -12.07 -3.18
CA LEU A 175 20.22 -11.31 -4.38
C LEU A 175 19.29 -11.73 -5.51
N ASP A 176 19.05 -10.85 -6.47
CA ASP A 176 18.18 -11.11 -7.63
C ASP A 176 18.65 -12.30 -8.48
N ASP A 177 19.95 -12.61 -8.44
CA ASP A 177 20.54 -13.78 -9.10
C ASP A 177 20.39 -15.10 -8.31
N GLY A 178 19.67 -15.06 -7.18
CA GLY A 178 19.48 -16.17 -6.24
C GLY A 178 20.63 -16.36 -5.24
N GLY A 179 21.70 -15.58 -5.32
CA GLY A 179 22.78 -15.57 -4.35
C GLY A 179 22.35 -15.04 -2.98
N ILE A 180 23.23 -15.18 -1.99
CA ILE A 180 22.99 -14.76 -0.61
C ILE A 180 24.18 -13.93 -0.14
N ALA A 181 23.94 -12.72 0.32
CA ALA A 181 24.96 -11.89 0.96
C ALA A 181 24.78 -11.91 2.48
N VAL A 182 25.88 -12.12 3.20
CA VAL A 182 25.91 -12.13 4.68
C VAL A 182 26.89 -11.07 5.16
N ALA A 183 26.41 -10.11 5.96
CA ALA A 183 27.22 -9.09 6.59
C ALA A 183 27.63 -9.45 8.03
N PHE A 184 28.84 -9.07 8.43
CA PHE A 184 29.39 -9.35 9.76
C PHE A 184 30.49 -8.37 10.16
N SER A 185 30.72 -8.20 11.46
CA SER A 185 31.89 -7.49 11.99
C SER A 185 33.04 -8.48 12.22
N SER A 186 34.27 -8.05 11.98
CA SER A 186 35.47 -8.87 12.26
C SER A 186 36.58 -8.03 12.90
N ARG A 187 37.18 -8.50 14.00
CA ARG A 187 38.29 -7.76 14.65
C ARG A 187 39.60 -7.90 13.90
N ASN A 188 40.44 -6.87 14.05
CA ASN A 188 41.86 -6.86 13.66
C ASN A 188 42.13 -7.22 12.19
N VAL A 189 41.17 -7.01 11.27
CA VAL A 189 41.33 -7.34 9.85
C VAL A 189 42.06 -6.23 9.08
N ASP A 190 41.87 -4.97 9.48
CA ASP A 190 42.41 -3.80 8.78
C ASP A 190 43.26 -2.87 9.68
N GLY A 191 43.58 -3.32 10.89
CA GLY A 191 44.31 -2.54 11.89
C GLY A 191 43.42 -1.71 12.81
N SER A 192 42.10 -1.69 12.59
CA SER A 192 41.11 -1.15 13.53
C SER A 192 40.72 -2.19 14.60
N VAL A 193 39.90 -1.79 15.57
CA VAL A 193 39.36 -2.72 16.57
C VAL A 193 38.39 -3.71 15.92
N SER A 194 37.55 -3.27 14.98
CA SER A 194 36.69 -4.13 14.14
C SER A 194 36.35 -3.47 12.80
N ALA A 195 36.34 -4.27 11.73
CA ALA A 195 35.94 -3.87 10.38
C ALA A 195 34.54 -4.39 10.03
N ALA A 196 33.83 -3.65 9.19
CA ALA A 196 32.57 -4.05 8.58
C ALA A 196 32.86 -4.92 7.35
N MET A 197 32.34 -6.15 7.33
CA MET A 197 32.63 -7.16 6.32
C MET A 197 31.35 -7.75 5.72
N MET A 198 31.47 -8.33 4.53
CA MET A 198 30.44 -9.11 3.87
C MET A 198 31.06 -10.32 3.17
N ARG A 199 30.27 -11.38 2.96
CA ARG A 199 30.61 -12.47 2.06
C ARG A 199 29.39 -12.89 1.26
N ILE A 200 29.60 -13.22 -0.01
CA ILE A 200 28.54 -13.62 -0.93
C ILE A 200 28.65 -15.13 -1.20
N PHE A 201 27.50 -15.78 -1.25
CA PHE A 201 27.30 -17.19 -1.48
C PHE A 201 26.35 -17.39 -2.67
N ASP A 202 26.47 -18.52 -3.36
CA ASP A 202 25.49 -18.97 -4.32
C ASP A 202 24.23 -19.49 -3.61
N ALA A 203 23.15 -19.70 -4.38
CA ALA A 203 21.85 -20.14 -3.87
C ALA A 203 21.90 -21.46 -3.07
N ASP A 204 22.88 -22.32 -3.34
CA ASP A 204 23.12 -23.57 -2.62
C ASP A 204 23.95 -23.41 -1.35
N GLY A 205 24.28 -22.17 -0.99
CA GLY A 205 25.14 -21.81 0.12
C GLY A 205 26.63 -21.95 -0.19
N THR A 206 27.07 -22.30 -1.40
CA THR A 206 28.51 -22.36 -1.67
C THR A 206 29.14 -20.96 -1.69
N PRO A 207 30.32 -20.73 -1.09
CA PRO A 207 30.90 -19.39 -1.08
C PRO A 207 31.33 -18.94 -2.48
N ARG A 208 30.73 -17.84 -2.95
CA ARG A 208 31.04 -17.18 -4.23
C ARG A 208 32.26 -16.28 -4.11
N THR A 209 32.44 -15.64 -2.96
CA THR A 209 33.53 -14.69 -2.70
C THR A 209 34.35 -15.07 -1.47
N ASP A 210 35.56 -14.50 -1.39
CA ASP A 210 36.26 -14.31 -0.11
C ASP A 210 35.57 -13.20 0.71
N GLN A 211 36.09 -12.90 1.91
CA GLN A 211 35.56 -11.79 2.71
C GLN A 211 35.82 -10.44 2.02
N ILE A 212 34.78 -9.64 1.91
CA ILE A 212 34.78 -8.30 1.33
C ILE A 212 34.73 -7.29 2.47
N ARG A 213 35.64 -6.32 2.49
CA ARG A 213 35.59 -5.21 3.44
C ARG A 213 34.69 -4.10 2.92
N LEU A 214 33.74 -3.68 3.77
CA LEU A 214 32.76 -2.65 3.45
C LEU A 214 33.34 -1.24 3.66
N ASN A 215 33.90 -1.02 4.85
CA ASN A 215 34.47 0.26 5.29
C ASN A 215 35.81 0.59 4.61
N GLN A 216 36.05 1.89 4.39
CA GLN A 216 37.35 2.46 4.03
C GLN A 216 38.04 3.07 5.25
N TYR A 217 37.28 3.72 6.13
CA TYR A 217 37.77 4.22 7.42
C TYR A 217 38.14 3.06 8.34
N SER A 218 39.35 3.10 8.90
CA SER A 218 39.95 1.99 9.65
C SER A 218 40.46 2.40 11.04
N SER A 219 39.87 3.43 11.63
CA SER A 219 40.11 3.82 13.03
C SER A 219 38.89 3.44 13.87
N GLY A 220 39.10 3.14 15.15
CA GLY A 220 37.99 2.78 16.05
C GLY A 220 37.35 1.44 15.71
N GLN A 221 36.04 1.34 15.98
CA GLN A 221 35.19 0.19 15.71
C GLN A 221 34.19 0.46 14.60
N GLN A 222 34.10 -0.45 13.64
CA GLN A 222 33.00 -0.54 12.67
C GLN A 222 32.16 -1.76 13.02
N HIS A 223 30.88 -1.55 13.32
CA HIS A 223 29.99 -2.55 13.91
C HIS A 223 28.52 -2.30 13.53
N GLN A 224 27.60 -3.19 13.97
CA GLN A 224 26.16 -3.13 13.64
C GLN A 224 25.88 -2.93 12.14
N ILE A 225 26.29 -3.91 11.34
CA ILE A 225 26.19 -3.82 9.88
C ILE A 225 24.80 -4.28 9.46
N ALA A 226 24.15 -3.56 8.56
CA ALA A 226 22.95 -4.01 7.86
C ALA A 226 23.17 -3.92 6.34
N ILE A 227 22.53 -4.80 5.59
CA ILE A 227 22.60 -4.82 4.13
C ILE A 227 21.20 -5.05 3.54
N VAL A 228 20.98 -4.52 2.34
CA VAL A 228 19.81 -4.82 1.52
C VAL A 228 20.21 -4.90 0.04
N ALA A 229 19.58 -5.80 -0.70
CA ALA A 229 19.65 -5.86 -2.15
C ALA A 229 18.65 -4.84 -2.72
N LEU A 230 19.13 -3.99 -3.61
CA LEU A 230 18.34 -3.01 -4.34
C LEU A 230 17.93 -3.60 -5.69
N ASN A 231 16.80 -3.16 -6.24
CA ASN A 231 16.24 -3.65 -7.52
C ASN A 231 17.06 -3.27 -8.77
N ASN A 232 18.31 -2.84 -8.60
CA ASN A 232 19.23 -2.42 -9.66
C ASN A 232 20.56 -3.20 -9.62
N ASP A 233 20.54 -4.46 -9.16
CA ASP A 233 21.70 -5.35 -9.00
C ASP A 233 22.78 -4.80 -8.04
N LEU A 234 22.39 -3.93 -7.11
CA LEU A 234 23.27 -3.38 -6.09
C LEU A 234 22.92 -3.89 -4.70
N ILE A 235 23.90 -3.80 -3.81
CA ILE A 235 23.78 -4.04 -2.39
C ILE A 235 24.13 -2.73 -1.70
N LEU A 236 23.19 -2.18 -0.92
CA LEU A 236 23.49 -1.09 0.00
C LEU A 236 23.88 -1.68 1.35
N ALA A 237 25.06 -1.33 1.84
CA ALA A 237 25.52 -1.70 3.16
C ALA A 237 25.61 -0.47 4.07
N THR A 238 25.12 -0.57 5.30
CA THR A 238 25.24 0.44 6.35
C THR A 238 25.98 -0.13 7.57
N TRP A 239 26.66 0.72 8.34
CA TRP A 239 27.33 0.36 9.59
C TRP A 239 27.49 1.55 10.52
N THR A 240 27.60 1.26 11.82
CA THR A 240 28.02 2.22 12.85
C THR A 240 29.55 2.36 12.84
N SER A 241 30.05 3.59 12.81
CA SER A 241 31.48 3.92 12.75
C SER A 241 31.89 4.88 13.87
N ASP A 242 32.84 4.43 14.69
CA ASP A 242 33.38 5.16 15.85
C ASP A 242 34.28 6.34 15.43
N GLY A 243 33.83 7.55 15.77
CA GLY A 243 34.56 8.81 15.66
C GLY A 243 34.80 9.32 14.24
N GLN A 244 34.20 8.69 13.23
CA GLN A 244 34.46 9.03 11.82
C GLN A 244 33.87 10.40 11.43
N ASP A 245 32.77 10.81 12.05
CA ASP A 245 32.11 12.09 11.78
C ASP A 245 32.65 13.26 12.62
N GLY A 246 33.58 12.98 13.53
CA GLY A 246 34.18 13.95 14.45
C GLY A 246 33.53 14.00 15.85
N SER A 247 32.54 13.15 16.14
CA SER A 247 31.97 12.95 17.48
C SER A 247 32.15 11.50 17.95
N ASP A 248 31.09 10.88 18.50
CA ASP A 248 31.10 9.51 19.00
C ASP A 248 30.77 8.57 17.81
N ASP A 249 29.70 7.78 17.86
CA ASP A 249 29.31 6.90 16.74
C ASP A 249 28.51 7.64 15.65
N GLY A 250 28.76 7.32 14.37
CA GLY A 250 27.94 7.78 13.22
C GLY A 250 27.53 6.64 12.28
N ILE A 251 26.48 6.83 11.47
CA ILE A 251 25.99 5.85 10.48
C ILE A 251 26.61 6.13 9.11
N TYR A 252 27.32 5.14 8.57
CA TYR A 252 27.97 5.19 7.28
C TYR A 252 27.44 4.11 6.35
N ALA A 253 27.55 4.35 5.06
CA ALA A 253 27.06 3.44 4.04
C ALA A 253 27.93 3.40 2.79
N ARG A 254 27.76 2.35 2.00
CA ARG A 254 28.41 2.18 0.70
C ARG A 254 27.68 1.16 -0.17
N LEU A 255 27.69 1.42 -1.48
CA LEU A 255 27.12 0.54 -2.50
C LEU A 255 28.13 -0.49 -3.01
N PHE A 256 27.65 -1.70 -3.30
CA PHE A 256 28.39 -2.80 -3.91
C PHE A 256 27.57 -3.42 -5.03
N ASP A 257 28.22 -4.01 -6.03
CA ASP A 257 27.53 -4.92 -6.96
C ASP A 257 27.33 -6.32 -6.33
N THR A 258 26.52 -7.17 -6.95
CA THR A 258 26.29 -8.57 -6.54
C THR A 258 27.54 -9.47 -6.58
N GLN A 259 28.68 -8.94 -7.00
CA GLN A 259 29.99 -9.60 -7.00
C GLN A 259 30.91 -9.05 -5.89
N GLY A 260 30.40 -8.13 -5.05
CA GLY A 260 31.14 -7.56 -3.92
C GLY A 260 32.08 -6.41 -4.28
N ARG A 261 31.98 -5.84 -5.49
CA ARG A 261 32.80 -4.69 -5.91
C ARG A 261 32.10 -3.40 -5.54
N ALA A 262 32.80 -2.54 -4.83
CA ALA A 262 32.26 -1.25 -4.41
C ALA A 262 31.98 -0.30 -5.59
N GLN A 263 30.82 0.36 -5.54
CA GLN A 263 30.34 1.33 -6.54
C GLN A 263 30.52 2.77 -6.07
N GLY A 264 31.65 3.07 -5.44
CA GLY A 264 31.93 4.41 -4.90
C GLY A 264 32.75 4.38 -3.60
N ASN A 265 32.86 5.55 -2.98
CA ASN A 265 33.40 5.69 -1.63
C ASN A 265 32.28 5.52 -0.60
N GLU A 266 32.68 5.27 0.65
CA GLU A 266 31.73 5.36 1.77
C GLU A 266 31.22 6.80 1.95
N PHE A 267 29.98 6.92 2.42
CA PHE A 267 29.31 8.18 2.69
C PHE A 267 28.56 8.11 4.03
N ARG A 268 28.35 9.26 4.65
CA ARG A 268 27.62 9.35 5.93
C ARG A 268 26.12 9.43 5.66
N VAL A 269 25.34 8.60 6.34
CA VAL A 269 23.86 8.59 6.27
C VAL A 269 23.30 9.69 7.16
N ASN A 270 23.81 9.83 8.37
CA ASN A 270 23.36 10.86 9.31
C ASN A 270 23.88 12.26 8.96
N PHE A 271 23.02 13.26 9.16
CA PHE A 271 23.27 14.68 9.16
C PHE A 271 23.70 15.14 10.56
N GLU A 272 22.92 14.79 11.60
CA GLU A 272 23.27 15.07 13.00
C GLU A 272 24.51 14.29 13.38
N THR A 273 25.53 14.97 13.92
CA THR A 273 26.80 14.34 14.30
C THR A 273 27.04 14.41 15.79
N LEU A 274 26.19 15.05 16.59
CA LEU A 274 26.46 15.17 18.03
C LEU A 274 25.98 13.93 18.77
N GLY A 275 26.87 13.31 19.54
CA GLY A 275 26.58 12.10 20.31
C GLY A 275 26.53 10.85 19.43
N ASP A 276 25.93 9.78 19.95
CA ASP A 276 25.88 8.48 19.28
C ASP A 276 24.76 8.39 18.24
N GLN A 277 25.10 7.91 17.04
CA GLN A 277 24.14 7.38 16.06
C GLN A 277 24.49 5.92 15.76
N ASN A 278 23.60 5.00 16.12
CA ASN A 278 23.92 3.57 16.10
C ASN A 278 22.72 2.70 15.67
N GLY A 279 23.02 1.45 15.29
CA GLY A 279 22.02 0.42 15.05
C GLY A 279 21.13 0.63 13.85
N SER A 280 21.71 0.90 12.67
CA SER A 280 20.89 1.10 11.47
C SER A 280 20.21 -0.19 11.00
N ASP A 281 18.98 -0.06 10.52
CA ASP A 281 18.28 -1.06 9.70
C ASP A 281 17.73 -0.42 8.42
N LEU A 282 17.49 -1.20 7.36
CA LEU A 282 17.13 -0.64 6.05
C LEU A 282 16.29 -1.56 5.17
N ILE A 283 15.38 -0.98 4.40
CA ILE A 283 14.63 -1.66 3.33
C ILE A 283 14.99 -1.08 1.96
N ALA A 284 14.86 -1.91 0.93
CA ALA A 284 14.90 -1.49 -0.46
C ALA A 284 13.49 -1.13 -0.92
N LEU A 285 13.40 -0.23 -1.88
CA LEU A 285 12.15 0.22 -2.48
C LEU A 285 12.08 -0.22 -3.93
N ALA A 286 10.85 -0.23 -4.48
CA ALA A 286 10.57 -0.70 -5.83
C ALA A 286 11.41 0.03 -6.90
N ASP A 287 11.69 1.31 -6.69
CA ASP A 287 12.45 2.21 -7.56
C ASP A 287 14.00 2.04 -7.45
N GLY A 288 14.47 1.08 -6.66
CA GLY A 288 15.88 0.82 -6.42
C GLY A 288 16.54 1.75 -5.40
N SER A 289 15.77 2.61 -4.74
CA SER A 289 16.22 3.40 -3.59
C SER A 289 16.09 2.60 -2.28
N ALA A 290 16.41 3.23 -1.14
CA ALA A 290 16.31 2.62 0.17
C ALA A 290 15.90 3.61 1.27
N VAL A 291 15.34 3.08 2.34
CA VAL A 291 15.08 3.84 3.58
C VAL A 291 15.91 3.21 4.69
N VAL A 292 16.67 4.05 5.40
CA VAL A 292 17.52 3.65 6.50
C VAL A 292 16.97 4.26 7.78
N SER A 293 16.73 3.46 8.82
CA SER A 293 16.35 3.90 10.17
C SER A 293 17.47 3.63 11.16
N TRP A 294 17.67 4.48 12.17
CA TRP A 294 18.69 4.33 13.21
C TRP A 294 18.32 5.04 14.51
N LEU A 295 19.04 4.75 15.60
CA LEU A 295 18.93 5.46 16.87
C LEU A 295 19.93 6.62 16.93
N SER A 296 19.48 7.79 17.40
CA SER A 296 20.26 9.02 17.50
C SER A 296 20.17 9.63 18.91
N GLY A 297 21.30 9.88 19.59
CA GLY A 297 21.34 10.71 20.80
C GLY A 297 21.54 10.01 22.16
N GLY A 298 22.25 8.89 22.24
CA GLY A 298 22.63 8.28 23.54
C GLY A 298 21.43 7.79 24.38
N THR A 299 21.44 7.99 25.71
CA THR A 299 20.45 7.39 26.64
C THR A 299 19.03 7.93 26.56
N ASP A 300 18.84 9.07 25.90
CA ASP A 300 17.54 9.77 25.79
C ASP A 300 17.06 9.76 24.30
N GLY A 301 17.54 8.79 23.51
CA GLY A 301 17.64 8.82 22.05
C GLY A 301 16.33 8.88 21.23
N GLU A 302 16.44 9.51 20.07
CA GLU A 302 15.42 9.61 19.03
C GLU A 302 15.62 8.54 17.96
N LEU A 303 14.53 7.95 17.48
CA LEU A 303 14.57 7.16 16.26
C LEU A 303 14.46 8.07 15.05
N ARG A 304 15.36 7.86 14.11
CA ARG A 304 15.43 8.64 12.88
C ARG A 304 15.37 7.73 11.67
N ALA A 305 14.93 8.28 10.55
CA ALA A 305 15.17 7.66 9.25
C ALA A 305 15.45 8.67 8.17
N ARG A 306 15.96 8.14 7.06
CA ARG A 306 16.29 8.89 5.87
C ARG A 306 16.23 8.02 4.62
N HIS A 307 15.83 8.65 3.53
CA HIS A 307 15.84 8.08 2.20
C HIS A 307 17.23 8.20 1.55
N ILE A 308 17.69 7.12 0.94
CA ILE A 308 18.90 7.03 0.12
C ILE A 308 18.46 6.72 -1.29
N ASP A 309 18.81 7.58 -2.26
CA ASP A 309 18.44 7.33 -3.65
C ASP A 309 19.20 6.14 -4.26
N ALA A 310 18.77 5.72 -5.45
CA ALA A 310 19.36 4.58 -6.17
C ALA A 310 20.85 4.77 -6.54
N GLN A 311 21.42 5.97 -6.39
CA GLN A 311 22.84 6.25 -6.61
C GLN A 311 23.64 6.29 -5.30
N GLY A 312 23.00 6.03 -4.15
CA GLY A 312 23.63 6.06 -2.85
C GLY A 312 23.83 7.48 -2.33
N VAL A 313 22.99 8.43 -2.76
CA VAL A 313 23.00 9.79 -2.23
C VAL A 313 21.89 9.92 -1.19
N PRO A 314 22.23 10.25 0.07
CA PRO A 314 21.22 10.60 1.06
C PRO A 314 20.43 11.82 0.60
N SER A 315 19.12 11.68 0.49
CA SER A 315 18.23 12.73 0.01
C SER A 315 17.16 13.07 1.06
N GLY A 316 16.62 14.28 0.99
CA GLY A 316 15.68 14.77 2.00
C GLY A 316 16.30 15.10 3.35
N ALA A 317 15.45 15.54 4.27
CA ALA A 317 15.78 15.74 5.68
C ALA A 317 15.80 14.41 6.44
N GLU A 318 16.53 14.35 7.53
CA GLU A 318 16.28 13.32 8.54
C GLU A 318 14.94 13.59 9.19
N ILE A 319 14.10 12.57 9.29
CA ILE A 319 12.87 12.65 10.04
C ILE A 319 13.05 11.97 11.38
N ILE A 320 12.35 12.48 12.39
CA ILE A 320 12.22 11.84 13.70
C ILE A 320 10.96 10.98 13.63
N ILE A 321 11.15 9.67 13.78
CA ILE A 321 10.10 8.64 13.70
C ILE A 321 9.49 8.37 15.08
N GLY A 322 10.32 8.46 16.12
CA GLY A 322 9.91 8.28 17.50
C GLY A 322 10.85 9.04 18.41
N ALA A 323 10.30 9.58 19.50
CA ALA A 323 11.07 10.25 20.53
C ALA A 323 10.52 9.78 21.87
N ASP A 324 11.23 8.86 22.52
CA ASP A 324 10.99 8.52 23.91
C ASP A 324 12.32 8.48 24.67
N GLU A 325 12.27 8.85 25.95
CA GLU A 325 13.40 9.10 26.83
C GLU A 325 14.22 7.83 27.16
N ARG A 326 14.13 6.71 26.43
CA ARG A 326 14.80 5.43 26.81
C ARG A 326 14.74 4.29 25.77
N ILE A 327 15.09 4.54 24.51
CA ILE A 327 15.20 3.47 23.49
C ILE A 327 16.52 2.69 23.67
N PHE A 328 16.43 1.41 24.06
CA PHE A 328 17.62 0.57 24.37
C PHE A 328 18.00 -0.44 23.29
N TYR A 329 17.16 -0.62 22.27
CA TYR A 329 17.33 -1.64 21.23
C TYR A 329 17.19 -1.03 19.84
N TYR A 330 17.82 -1.67 18.85
CA TYR A 330 17.89 -1.16 17.49
C TYR A 330 16.54 -1.31 16.78
N PRO A 331 16.12 -0.31 15.99
CA PRO A 331 14.90 -0.39 15.21
C PRO A 331 14.97 -1.53 14.20
N GLN A 332 13.82 -2.11 13.88
CA GLN A 332 13.66 -2.96 12.72
C GLN A 332 12.66 -2.32 11.76
N ILE A 333 12.95 -2.36 10.46
CA ILE A 333 12.10 -1.77 9.41
C ILE A 333 11.71 -2.81 8.37
N VAL A 334 10.42 -2.93 8.08
CA VAL A 334 9.92 -3.77 6.97
C VAL A 334 9.01 -2.96 6.08
N GLN A 335 9.00 -3.32 4.80
CA GLN A 335 8.08 -2.73 3.84
C GLN A 335 6.67 -3.30 4.07
N THR A 336 5.67 -2.43 4.01
CA THR A 336 4.24 -2.79 4.04
C THR A 336 3.65 -2.60 2.63
N GLN A 337 2.33 -2.77 2.44
CA GLN A 337 1.73 -2.59 1.12
C GLN A 337 2.03 -1.23 0.50
N GLY A 338 2.20 -1.20 -0.82
CA GLY A 338 2.44 0.01 -1.59
C GLY A 338 3.77 0.68 -1.25
N ASN A 339 3.73 2.01 -1.19
CA ASN A 339 4.85 2.87 -0.81
C ASN A 339 4.86 3.12 0.71
N GLY A 340 4.71 2.07 1.53
CA GLY A 340 4.69 2.14 2.99
C GLY A 340 5.79 1.31 3.66
N ALA A 341 6.13 1.67 4.90
CA ALA A 341 6.93 0.84 5.77
C ALA A 341 6.51 0.99 7.24
N VAL A 342 6.83 -0.01 8.04
CA VAL A 342 6.69 0.08 9.50
C VAL A 342 8.07 -0.04 10.13
N VAL A 343 8.36 0.88 11.06
CA VAL A 343 9.51 0.81 11.94
C VAL A 343 9.01 0.38 13.31
N VAL A 344 9.55 -0.71 13.83
CA VAL A 344 9.24 -1.23 15.16
C VAL A 344 10.46 -1.14 16.07
N TRP A 345 10.22 -0.81 17.34
CA TRP A 345 11.26 -0.80 18.36
C TRP A 345 10.68 -1.21 19.72
N PRO A 346 11.49 -1.87 20.56
CA PRO A 346 11.14 -2.06 21.95
C PRO A 346 11.22 -0.75 22.74
N ASP A 347 10.19 -0.44 23.53
CA ASP A 347 10.27 0.58 24.58
C ASP A 347 10.39 -0.09 25.97
N PHE A 348 11.32 0.40 26.78
CA PHE A 348 11.61 -0.08 28.14
C PHE A 348 11.56 1.07 29.16
N THR A 349 10.49 1.89 29.08
CA THR A 349 10.20 2.96 30.04
C THR A 349 10.20 2.49 31.50
N ASP A 350 9.85 1.22 31.80
CA ASP A 350 10.07 0.54 33.09
C ASP A 350 11.04 -0.66 32.94
N ARG A 351 12.09 -0.71 33.78
CA ARG A 351 13.17 -1.74 33.75
C ARG A 351 12.71 -3.17 34.11
N SER A 352 11.41 -3.43 34.08
CA SER A 352 10.81 -4.72 34.46
C SER A 352 9.79 -5.28 33.46
N VAL A 353 9.32 -4.50 32.49
CA VAL A 353 8.36 -4.89 31.44
C VAL A 353 8.57 -3.99 30.22
N GLY A 354 8.85 -4.56 29.04
CA GLY A 354 8.98 -3.80 27.78
C GLY A 354 7.72 -3.89 26.93
N THR A 355 7.37 -2.79 26.26
CA THR A 355 6.34 -2.71 25.21
C THR A 355 7.01 -2.78 23.83
N THR A 356 6.25 -3.09 22.78
CA THR A 356 6.70 -2.88 21.39
C THR A 356 5.93 -1.72 20.79
N GLU A 357 6.65 -0.67 20.43
CA GLU A 357 6.11 0.49 19.73
C GLU A 357 6.40 0.36 18.24
N ALA A 358 5.53 1.00 17.46
CA ALA A 358 5.65 1.08 16.02
C ALA A 358 5.27 2.45 15.51
N GLN A 359 5.98 2.91 14.50
CA GLN A 359 5.59 4.04 13.69
C GLN A 359 5.50 3.60 12.23
N PHE A 360 4.38 3.96 11.64
CA PHE A 360 4.12 3.74 10.22
C PHE A 360 4.67 4.91 9.44
N LEU A 361 5.36 4.61 8.35
CA LEU A 361 5.93 5.54 7.40
C LEU A 361 5.16 5.41 6.09
N ALA A 362 4.78 6.54 5.52
CA ALA A 362 4.31 6.63 4.15
C ALA A 362 5.42 7.30 3.36
N PHE A 363 5.81 6.67 2.27
CA PHE A 363 6.56 7.37 1.25
C PHE A 363 5.54 8.12 0.42
N LYS A 364 5.38 9.42 0.69
CA LYS A 364 4.48 10.24 -0.12
C LYS A 364 4.91 10.09 -1.57
N PRO A 365 4.06 9.55 -2.45
CA PRO A 365 4.47 9.22 -3.78
C PRO A 365 4.89 10.49 -4.51
N ILE A 366 6.02 10.42 -5.21
CA ILE A 366 6.35 11.42 -6.22
C ILE A 366 5.84 10.82 -7.52
N ALA A 367 4.71 11.34 -7.99
CA ALA A 367 4.26 11.22 -9.37
C ALA A 367 5.45 11.33 -10.32
N THR A 368 5.61 10.34 -11.18
CA THR A 368 6.59 10.34 -12.25
C THR A 368 5.92 10.76 -13.55
N ALA A 369 6.56 10.48 -14.68
CA ALA A 369 5.96 10.67 -16.00
C ALA A 369 5.63 9.32 -16.67
N GLU A 370 5.65 8.24 -15.87
CA GLU A 370 5.36 6.87 -16.25
C GLU A 370 4.12 6.42 -15.46
N ASN A 371 3.57 5.25 -15.82
CA ASN A 371 2.42 4.68 -15.13
C ASN A 371 2.74 4.32 -13.67
N ASP A 372 2.08 4.99 -12.73
CA ASP A 372 2.32 4.89 -11.30
C ASP A 372 1.15 4.20 -10.57
N MET A 373 1.45 3.61 -9.40
CA MET A 373 0.45 3.10 -8.46
C MET A 373 0.59 3.84 -7.13
N LEU A 374 -0.38 4.70 -6.82
CA LEU A 374 -0.36 5.64 -5.71
C LEU A 374 -1.50 5.33 -4.74
N PHE A 375 -1.16 5.14 -3.47
CA PHE A 375 -2.11 4.83 -2.41
C PHE A 375 -1.99 5.89 -1.32
N GLY A 376 -3.14 6.45 -0.94
CA GLY A 376 -3.32 7.29 0.23
C GLY A 376 -3.35 6.47 1.51
N THR A 377 -3.90 7.08 2.55
CA THR A 377 -4.03 6.59 3.91
C THR A 377 -5.50 6.63 4.32
N ALA A 378 -5.84 6.21 5.53
CA ALA A 378 -7.21 6.32 6.02
C ALA A 378 -7.59 7.73 6.55
N GLN A 379 -6.86 8.77 6.15
CA GLN A 379 -7.02 10.18 6.56
C GLN A 379 -7.11 11.06 5.32
N ASP A 380 -7.58 12.30 5.46
CA ASP A 380 -7.60 13.28 4.35
C ASP A 380 -6.25 13.37 3.59
N ASP A 381 -6.23 12.92 2.33
CA ASP A 381 -5.06 12.94 1.46
C ASP A 381 -5.16 13.97 0.31
N ASP A 382 -4.01 14.44 -0.18
CA ASP A 382 -3.91 15.39 -1.32
C ASP A 382 -2.68 15.03 -2.18
N PHE A 383 -2.94 14.32 -3.29
CA PHE A 383 -1.91 13.85 -4.23
C PHE A 383 -2.44 13.64 -5.66
N GLY A 384 -1.53 13.68 -6.63
CA GLY A 384 -1.83 13.43 -8.05
C GLY A 384 -0.91 12.38 -8.67
N GLY A 385 -1.34 11.81 -9.81
CA GLY A 385 -0.67 10.78 -10.61
C GLY A 385 0.44 11.33 -11.50
N GLY A 386 0.21 12.51 -12.10
CA GLY A 386 1.18 13.21 -12.93
C GLY A 386 0.99 12.92 -14.42
N ALA A 387 1.96 12.29 -15.06
CA ALA A 387 1.79 11.87 -16.45
C ALA A 387 1.94 10.37 -16.54
N GLY A 388 1.11 9.71 -17.33
CA GLY A 388 1.09 8.25 -17.39
C GLY A 388 -0.33 7.76 -17.18
N ASN A 389 -0.52 6.44 -17.28
CA ASN A 389 -1.79 5.83 -16.93
C ASN A 389 -1.68 5.30 -15.51
N ASP A 390 -2.18 6.05 -14.55
CA ASP A 390 -1.92 5.89 -13.14
C ASP A 390 -3.08 5.20 -12.41
N VAL A 391 -2.80 4.62 -11.25
CA VAL A 391 -3.81 4.06 -10.34
C VAL A 391 -3.72 4.79 -9.00
N LEU A 392 -4.80 5.47 -8.61
CA LEU A 392 -4.89 6.26 -7.38
C LEU A 392 -5.99 5.70 -6.46
N GLN A 393 -5.70 5.61 -5.16
CA GLN A 393 -6.64 5.13 -4.14
C GLN A 393 -6.57 6.01 -2.88
N GLY A 394 -7.69 6.58 -2.45
CA GLY A 394 -7.81 7.42 -1.25
C GLY A 394 -7.95 6.61 0.04
N TYR A 395 -8.92 5.70 0.10
CA TYR A 395 -9.35 4.86 1.23
C TYR A 395 -10.45 5.46 2.11
N SER A 396 -10.13 6.17 3.18
CA SER A 396 -11.12 6.66 4.14
C SER A 396 -10.85 8.12 4.46
N ASP A 397 -11.85 8.82 4.98
CA ASP A 397 -11.85 10.27 5.21
C ASP A 397 -11.87 11.04 3.87
N ASN A 398 -11.64 12.36 3.86
CA ASN A 398 -11.97 13.19 2.71
C ASN A 398 -10.74 13.47 1.85
N ASP A 399 -10.67 12.80 0.71
CA ASP A 399 -9.49 12.78 -0.14
C ASP A 399 -9.60 13.75 -1.32
N ARG A 400 -8.44 14.18 -1.82
CA ARG A 400 -8.30 15.00 -3.02
C ARG A 400 -7.30 14.34 -3.97
N LEU A 401 -7.84 13.68 -4.98
CA LEU A 401 -7.07 12.85 -5.92
C LEU A 401 -7.11 13.45 -7.33
N PHE A 402 -5.96 13.43 -8.03
CA PHE A 402 -5.81 13.97 -9.39
C PHE A 402 -5.12 12.95 -10.31
N GLY A 403 -5.75 12.52 -11.40
CA GLY A 403 -5.08 11.69 -12.42
C GLY A 403 -4.03 12.49 -13.20
N ASP A 404 -4.36 13.73 -13.52
CA ASP A 404 -3.58 14.69 -14.31
C ASP A 404 -3.58 14.37 -15.82
N THR A 405 -2.61 13.62 -16.37
CA THR A 405 -2.58 13.33 -17.81
C THR A 405 -2.31 11.86 -18.09
N GLY A 406 -3.09 11.27 -18.99
CA GLY A 406 -3.10 9.86 -19.34
C GLY A 406 -4.40 9.22 -18.90
N ALA A 407 -4.57 7.92 -19.18
CA ALA A 407 -5.81 7.22 -18.87
C ALA A 407 -5.70 6.58 -17.47
N ASP A 408 -6.28 7.23 -16.48
CA ASP A 408 -6.08 6.96 -15.07
C ASP A 408 -7.20 6.11 -14.47
N THR A 409 -6.93 5.48 -13.33
CA THR A 409 -7.92 4.77 -12.51
C THR A 409 -7.89 5.37 -11.11
N ILE A 410 -8.97 6.03 -10.71
CA ILE A 410 -9.06 6.74 -9.43
C ILE A 410 -10.17 6.12 -8.58
N THR A 411 -9.87 5.83 -7.32
CA THR A 411 -10.86 5.40 -6.33
C THR A 411 -10.77 6.28 -5.08
N GLY A 412 -11.85 6.97 -4.73
CA GLY A 412 -11.95 7.79 -3.52
C GLY A 412 -11.94 6.92 -2.27
N GLY A 413 -13.03 6.20 -2.03
CA GLY A 413 -13.16 5.27 -0.92
C GLY A 413 -14.36 5.60 -0.05
N ASN A 414 -14.14 5.92 1.22
CA ASN A 414 -15.20 6.31 2.15
C ASN A 414 -14.95 7.74 2.61
N GLY A 415 -15.86 8.66 2.35
CA GLY A 415 -15.68 10.02 2.80
C GLY A 415 -16.42 10.99 1.90
N ALA A 416 -16.07 12.26 1.97
CA ALA A 416 -16.53 13.23 0.98
C ALA A 416 -15.34 13.62 0.10
N ASP A 417 -15.14 12.89 -0.98
CA ASP A 417 -13.94 12.97 -1.80
C ASP A 417 -14.06 14.00 -2.93
N THR A 418 -12.92 14.50 -3.38
CA THR A 418 -12.79 15.27 -4.61
C THR A 418 -11.87 14.55 -5.58
N LEU A 419 -12.45 14.00 -6.64
CA LEU A 419 -11.76 13.19 -7.63
C LEU A 419 -11.70 13.94 -8.96
N ILE A 420 -10.52 14.05 -9.57
CA ILE A 420 -10.29 14.74 -10.84
C ILE A 420 -9.51 13.81 -11.75
N GLY A 421 -10.09 13.35 -12.86
CA GLY A 421 -9.43 12.52 -13.87
C GLY A 421 -8.32 13.31 -14.56
N GLY A 422 -8.68 14.24 -15.44
CA GLY A 422 -7.74 15.14 -16.11
C GLY A 422 -7.80 14.99 -17.62
N ASP A 423 -6.67 14.83 -18.30
CA ASP A 423 -6.62 14.55 -19.73
C ASP A 423 -6.48 13.04 -19.97
N GLY A 424 -7.45 12.36 -20.55
CA GLY A 424 -7.39 10.93 -20.87
C GLY A 424 -8.76 10.29 -20.76
N ASP A 425 -8.87 9.01 -21.14
CA ASP A 425 -10.10 8.25 -20.94
C ASP A 425 -10.01 7.60 -19.54
N ASP A 426 -10.59 8.23 -18.52
CA ASP A 426 -10.38 7.87 -17.12
C ASP A 426 -11.44 6.92 -16.55
N PHE A 427 -11.08 6.14 -15.54
CA PHE A 427 -11.99 5.34 -14.74
C PHE A 427 -12.04 5.88 -13.31
N ILE A 428 -13.18 6.44 -12.89
CA ILE A 428 -13.32 7.07 -11.57
C ILE A 428 -14.44 6.40 -10.79
N PHE A 429 -14.13 5.99 -9.55
CA PHE A 429 -15.08 5.42 -8.60
C PHE A 429 -15.08 6.23 -7.30
N GLY A 430 -16.23 6.79 -6.92
CA GLY A 430 -16.42 7.56 -5.68
C GLY A 430 -16.20 6.70 -4.45
N GLY A 431 -17.10 5.75 -4.21
CA GLY A 431 -16.99 4.79 -3.11
C GLY A 431 -18.05 3.69 -3.11
N GLY A 432 -17.90 2.70 -2.24
CA GLY A 432 -18.61 1.41 -2.39
C GLY A 432 -19.44 0.94 -1.20
N ASP A 433 -19.42 1.65 -0.07
CA ASP A 433 -20.07 1.18 1.14
C ASP A 433 -20.89 2.29 1.84
N GLY A 434 -21.64 1.93 2.89
CA GLY A 434 -22.57 2.87 3.53
C GLY A 434 -21.91 3.94 4.41
N ALA A 435 -20.59 3.93 4.57
CA ALA A 435 -19.81 4.98 5.22
C ALA A 435 -19.40 6.10 4.26
N ASP A 436 -19.55 5.87 2.96
CA ASP A 436 -19.35 6.84 1.89
C ASP A 436 -20.31 8.03 2.01
N LEU A 437 -19.84 9.24 1.71
CA LEU A 437 -20.59 10.49 1.91
C LEU A 437 -20.97 11.18 0.60
N ARG A 438 -20.45 12.37 0.30
CA ARG A 438 -20.84 13.11 -0.90
C ARG A 438 -19.59 13.46 -1.65
N ASP A 439 -19.46 12.89 -2.82
CA ASP A 439 -18.30 13.09 -3.66
C ASP A 439 -18.52 14.20 -4.68
N VAL A 440 -17.40 14.79 -5.09
CA VAL A 440 -17.33 15.71 -6.21
C VAL A 440 -16.34 15.16 -7.22
N VAL A 441 -16.86 14.72 -8.37
CA VAL A 441 -16.07 14.07 -9.42
C VAL A 441 -16.06 14.91 -10.69
N TYR A 442 -14.87 15.06 -11.26
CA TYR A 442 -14.64 15.66 -12.57
C TYR A 442 -13.90 14.64 -13.44
N GLY A 443 -14.48 14.22 -14.56
CA GLY A 443 -13.84 13.38 -15.58
C GLY A 443 -12.68 14.13 -16.23
N GLY A 444 -13.01 15.11 -17.07
CA GLY A 444 -12.00 15.97 -17.67
C GLY A 444 -12.10 16.00 -19.20
N ASN A 445 -10.98 15.83 -19.89
CA ASN A 445 -10.94 15.69 -21.33
C ASN A 445 -10.74 14.22 -21.69
N GLY A 446 -11.65 13.62 -22.43
CA GLY A 446 -11.59 12.23 -22.85
C GLY A 446 -12.94 11.56 -22.63
N ASN A 447 -13.06 10.29 -22.97
CA ASN A 447 -14.29 9.55 -22.78
C ASN A 447 -14.21 8.83 -21.44
N ASP A 448 -14.74 9.46 -20.40
CA ASP A 448 -14.56 9.03 -19.02
C ASP A 448 -15.65 8.05 -18.59
N GLN A 449 -15.29 7.13 -17.70
CA GLN A 449 -16.21 6.26 -17.01
C GLN A 449 -16.25 6.62 -15.52
N ILE A 450 -17.37 7.18 -15.08
CA ILE A 450 -17.56 7.66 -13.71
C ILE A 450 -18.68 6.85 -13.03
N ASP A 451 -18.41 6.33 -11.84
CA ASP A 451 -19.43 5.75 -10.95
C ASP A 451 -19.33 6.41 -9.58
N GLY A 452 -20.37 7.17 -9.20
CA GLY A 452 -20.44 7.93 -7.95
C GLY A 452 -20.56 7.03 -6.72
N GLY A 453 -21.12 5.84 -6.85
CA GLY A 453 -21.17 4.90 -5.74
C GLY A 453 -22.30 5.16 -4.75
N TYR A 454 -21.98 5.35 -3.47
CA TYR A 454 -22.96 5.65 -2.42
C TYR A 454 -22.83 7.11 -2.01
N GLY A 455 -23.90 7.90 -2.07
CA GLY A 455 -23.74 9.28 -1.66
C GLY A 455 -24.86 10.21 -2.03
N ASN A 456 -24.56 11.48 -2.27
CA ASN A 456 -25.47 12.38 -2.97
C ASN A 456 -24.59 13.23 -3.88
N ASP A 457 -24.10 12.60 -4.93
CA ASP A 457 -22.83 12.96 -5.54
C ASP A 457 -22.99 14.04 -6.58
N GLU A 458 -21.89 14.74 -6.87
CA GLU A 458 -21.81 15.73 -7.94
C GLU A 458 -20.81 15.27 -8.98
N LEU A 459 -21.33 14.76 -10.10
CA LEU A 459 -20.55 14.10 -11.14
C LEU A 459 -20.56 14.94 -12.42
N ARG A 460 -19.39 15.15 -13.02
CA ARG A 460 -19.21 15.97 -14.23
C ARG A 460 -18.29 15.24 -15.20
N GLY A 461 -18.78 14.84 -16.37
CA GLY A 461 -17.96 14.23 -17.42
C GLY A 461 -17.00 15.24 -18.07
N GLN A 462 -17.55 16.41 -18.43
CA GLN A 462 -16.87 17.52 -19.09
C GLN A 462 -16.71 17.33 -20.61
N SER A 463 -15.55 16.99 -21.16
CA SER A 463 -15.35 16.96 -22.61
C SER A 463 -15.09 15.54 -23.11
N GLY A 464 -16.00 14.98 -23.91
CA GLY A 464 -15.86 13.66 -24.51
C GLY A 464 -17.20 12.92 -24.46
N ASP A 465 -17.25 11.70 -25.00
CA ASP A 465 -18.45 10.86 -24.92
C ASP A 465 -18.39 10.06 -23.59
N ASP A 466 -18.94 10.62 -22.52
CA ASP A 466 -18.78 10.12 -21.15
C ASP A 466 -19.83 9.07 -20.76
N THR A 467 -19.49 8.18 -19.83
CA THR A 467 -20.44 7.26 -19.20
C THR A 467 -20.46 7.48 -17.68
N ILE A 468 -21.58 7.97 -17.16
CA ILE A 468 -21.70 8.40 -15.77
C ILE A 468 -22.87 7.69 -15.07
N SER A 469 -22.60 7.07 -13.93
CA SER A 469 -23.58 6.50 -13.01
C SER A 469 -23.55 7.25 -11.68
N GLY A 470 -24.70 7.75 -11.22
CA GLY A 470 -24.87 8.37 -9.90
C GLY A 470 -24.72 7.34 -8.78
N GLY A 471 -25.51 6.27 -8.87
CA GLY A 471 -25.43 5.14 -7.94
C GLY A 471 -26.56 5.18 -6.92
N PHE A 472 -26.23 5.12 -5.63
CA PHE A 472 -27.19 5.18 -4.54
C PHE A 472 -27.22 6.58 -3.94
N GLY A 473 -28.31 7.31 -4.17
CA GLY A 473 -28.59 8.54 -3.46
C GLY A 473 -29.15 9.62 -4.38
N ALA A 474 -29.32 10.85 -3.89
CA ALA A 474 -29.89 11.92 -4.72
C ALA A 474 -28.79 12.69 -5.43
N ASP A 475 -28.46 12.26 -6.64
CA ASP A 475 -27.25 12.67 -7.35
C ASP A 475 -27.49 13.84 -8.31
N THR A 476 -26.41 14.54 -8.65
CA THR A 476 -26.41 15.55 -9.70
C THR A 476 -25.33 15.21 -10.73
N ILE A 477 -25.77 14.91 -11.94
CA ILE A 477 -24.93 14.44 -13.04
C ILE A 477 -24.98 15.45 -14.18
N LEU A 478 -23.82 15.90 -14.63
CA LEU A 478 -23.64 16.72 -15.83
C LEU A 478 -22.77 15.93 -16.81
N GLY A 479 -23.28 15.62 -18.00
CA GLY A 479 -22.51 14.99 -19.07
C GLY A 479 -21.41 15.93 -19.56
N GLY A 480 -21.80 16.93 -20.36
CA GLY A 480 -20.89 17.98 -20.80
C GLY A 480 -20.96 18.15 -22.30
N SER A 481 -19.83 18.15 -22.98
CA SER A 481 -19.81 18.16 -24.45
C SER A 481 -19.47 16.77 -24.96
N GLY A 482 -20.28 16.24 -25.88
CA GLY A 482 -20.13 14.88 -26.39
C GLY A 482 -21.44 14.13 -26.25
N ASN A 483 -21.50 12.89 -26.71
CA ASN A 483 -22.72 12.09 -26.64
C ASN A 483 -22.65 11.17 -25.42
N ASP A 484 -23.24 11.62 -24.33
CA ASP A 484 -23.04 11.03 -23.01
C ASP A 484 -24.08 9.95 -22.69
N ILE A 485 -23.71 9.05 -21.79
CA ILE A 485 -24.59 8.04 -21.19
C ILE A 485 -24.71 8.34 -19.71
N LEU A 486 -25.86 8.86 -19.28
CA LEU A 486 -26.11 9.29 -17.91
C LEU A 486 -27.15 8.39 -17.23
N ALA A 487 -26.81 7.85 -16.06
CA ALA A 487 -27.69 7.03 -15.23
C ALA A 487 -27.76 7.56 -13.79
N GLY A 488 -28.94 8.00 -13.33
CA GLY A 488 -29.16 8.38 -11.93
C GLY A 488 -29.20 7.16 -10.99
N SER A 489 -29.67 6.03 -11.52
CA SER A 489 -29.79 4.74 -10.83
C SER A 489 -30.91 4.70 -9.79
N ALA A 490 -30.74 5.23 -8.59
CA ALA A 490 -31.76 5.13 -7.53
C ALA A 490 -31.92 6.46 -6.78
N TYR A 491 -33.13 6.71 -6.30
CA TYR A 491 -33.57 7.93 -5.62
C TYR A 491 -33.96 9.05 -6.59
N ALA A 492 -33.68 10.31 -6.27
CA ALA A 492 -34.29 11.44 -6.96
C ALA A 492 -33.19 12.33 -7.52
N ASP A 493 -32.88 12.09 -8.79
CA ASP A 493 -31.64 12.55 -9.39
C ASP A 493 -31.86 13.76 -10.30
N ARG A 494 -30.77 14.44 -10.61
CA ARG A 494 -30.74 15.54 -11.58
C ARG A 494 -29.71 15.23 -12.65
N LEU A 495 -30.17 15.01 -13.88
CA LEU A 495 -29.30 14.70 -15.01
C LEU A 495 -29.39 15.83 -16.03
N PHE A 496 -28.24 16.29 -16.50
CA PHE A 496 -28.08 17.30 -17.54
C PHE A 496 -27.13 16.76 -18.60
N GLY A 497 -27.63 16.51 -19.82
CA GLY A 497 -26.83 16.12 -20.98
C GLY A 497 -25.84 17.21 -21.39
N ASN A 498 -26.40 18.40 -21.67
CA ASN A 498 -25.71 19.60 -22.17
C ASN A 498 -25.53 19.58 -23.70
N GLU A 499 -24.32 19.47 -24.24
CA GLU A 499 -24.10 19.53 -25.69
C GLU A 499 -23.87 18.12 -26.26
N GLY A 500 -24.74 17.62 -27.14
CA GLY A 500 -24.57 16.34 -27.83
C GLY A 500 -25.84 15.48 -27.84
N ASP A 501 -25.79 14.33 -28.50
CA ASP A 501 -26.94 13.42 -28.59
C ASP A 501 -26.93 12.43 -27.42
N ASP A 502 -27.48 12.82 -26.27
CA ASP A 502 -27.30 12.12 -25.01
C ASP A 502 -28.29 10.98 -24.77
N PHE A 503 -27.94 10.07 -23.87
CA PHE A 503 -28.83 9.07 -23.31
C PHE A 503 -28.98 9.28 -21.80
N LEU A 504 -30.18 9.66 -21.37
CA LEU A 504 -30.50 9.94 -19.97
C LEU A 504 -31.44 8.87 -19.41
N ASN A 505 -31.02 8.20 -18.34
CA ASN A 505 -31.81 7.26 -17.57
C ASN A 505 -31.86 7.72 -16.10
N GLY A 506 -32.96 8.33 -15.67
CA GLY A 506 -33.14 8.71 -14.26
C GLY A 506 -33.06 7.52 -13.31
N GLY A 507 -33.55 6.36 -13.74
CA GLY A 507 -33.58 5.15 -12.92
C GLY A 507 -34.79 5.11 -11.99
N PHE A 508 -34.59 4.61 -10.78
CA PHE A 508 -35.66 4.45 -9.81
C PHE A 508 -35.89 5.72 -8.99
N GLY A 509 -37.04 6.36 -9.14
CA GLY A 509 -37.54 7.37 -8.22
C GLY A 509 -38.27 8.49 -8.93
N SER A 510 -37.86 9.74 -8.76
CA SER A 510 -38.56 10.86 -9.39
C SER A 510 -37.57 11.92 -9.80
N ASP A 511 -37.11 11.77 -11.04
CA ASP A 511 -35.89 12.41 -11.51
C ASP A 511 -36.20 13.66 -12.31
N ARG A 512 -35.20 14.53 -12.42
CA ARG A 512 -35.25 15.73 -13.26
C ARG A 512 -34.20 15.59 -14.34
N LEU A 513 -34.66 15.52 -15.58
CA LEU A 513 -33.82 15.29 -16.75
C LEU A 513 -33.85 16.55 -17.63
N ARG A 514 -32.68 16.91 -18.15
CA ARG A 514 -32.53 17.91 -19.19
C ARG A 514 -31.56 17.41 -20.25
N GLY A 515 -32.02 17.35 -21.49
CA GLY A 515 -31.16 17.00 -22.62
C GLY A 515 -30.27 18.18 -22.99
N GLN A 516 -30.90 19.32 -23.25
CA GLN A 516 -30.33 20.56 -23.80
C GLN A 516 -30.06 20.44 -25.31
N ASP A 517 -28.85 20.72 -25.77
CA ASP A 517 -28.58 20.87 -27.20
C ASP A 517 -28.27 19.49 -27.81
N GLY A 518 -29.18 18.92 -28.59
CA GLY A 518 -28.90 17.68 -29.35
C GLY A 518 -30.13 16.79 -29.47
N ALA A 519 -29.97 15.62 -30.11
CA ALA A 519 -31.06 14.67 -30.28
C ALA A 519 -31.07 13.65 -29.13
N ASP A 520 -31.73 14.00 -28.03
CA ASP A 520 -31.59 13.27 -26.77
C ASP A 520 -32.55 12.10 -26.62
N ARG A 521 -32.14 11.12 -25.79
CA ARG A 521 -32.91 9.92 -25.49
C ARG A 521 -33.19 9.81 -23.99
N PHE A 522 -34.45 9.95 -23.61
CA PHE A 522 -34.91 9.83 -22.23
C PHE A 522 -35.50 8.44 -21.98
N PHE A 523 -34.82 7.63 -21.19
CA PHE A 523 -35.20 6.24 -20.93
C PHE A 523 -36.07 6.08 -19.70
N HIS A 524 -37.02 5.14 -19.78
CA HIS A 524 -37.71 4.63 -18.61
C HIS A 524 -37.96 3.12 -18.75
N ALA A 525 -37.66 2.34 -17.71
CA ALA A 525 -37.69 0.88 -17.77
C ALA A 525 -39.11 0.30 -17.97
N GLY A 526 -40.14 1.03 -17.53
CA GLY A 526 -41.55 0.65 -17.73
C GLY A 526 -42.08 -0.40 -16.76
N VAL A 527 -41.32 -0.70 -15.72
CA VAL A 527 -41.71 -1.58 -14.62
C VAL A 527 -42.42 -0.81 -13.52
N THR A 528 -43.34 -1.48 -12.82
CA THR A 528 -44.07 -0.85 -11.71
C THR A 528 -43.11 -0.44 -10.61
N GLY A 529 -43.10 0.86 -10.31
CA GLY A 529 -42.32 1.42 -9.21
C GLY A 529 -40.94 1.89 -9.64
N HIS A 530 -40.65 1.92 -10.96
CA HIS A 530 -39.49 2.60 -11.51
C HIS A 530 -39.51 4.08 -11.11
N GLY A 531 -40.49 4.86 -11.58
CA GLY A 531 -40.53 6.24 -11.16
C GLY A 531 -41.50 7.10 -11.95
N THR A 532 -41.37 8.41 -11.78
CA THR A 532 -41.96 9.41 -12.67
C THR A 532 -40.94 10.51 -12.90
N ASP A 533 -40.53 10.68 -14.15
CA ASP A 533 -39.41 11.54 -14.50
C ASP A 533 -39.92 12.84 -15.13
N TRP A 534 -39.23 13.94 -14.84
CA TRP A 534 -39.57 15.28 -15.32
C TRP A 534 -38.54 15.73 -16.34
N ILE A 535 -38.96 15.85 -17.60
CA ILE A 535 -38.11 16.31 -18.70
C ILE A 535 -38.43 17.80 -18.93
N ALA A 536 -37.42 18.65 -18.76
CA ALA A 536 -37.65 20.10 -18.67
C ALA A 536 -37.65 20.83 -20.02
N ASP A 537 -37.08 20.23 -21.06
CA ASP A 537 -36.69 20.86 -22.33
C ASP A 537 -36.80 19.90 -23.51
N PHE A 538 -37.84 19.06 -23.55
CA PHE A 538 -38.00 18.08 -24.63
C PHE A 538 -38.29 18.79 -25.95
N SER A 539 -37.52 18.49 -26.98
CA SER A 539 -37.58 19.17 -28.28
C SER A 539 -37.61 18.20 -29.45
N HIS A 540 -38.76 18.09 -30.10
CA HIS A 540 -38.88 17.32 -31.33
C HIS A 540 -38.04 17.91 -32.48
N ALA A 541 -37.83 19.22 -32.46
CA ALA A 541 -37.07 19.92 -33.49
C ALA A 541 -35.58 19.54 -33.45
N GLU A 542 -35.02 19.31 -32.26
CA GLU A 542 -33.64 18.87 -32.06
C GLU A 542 -33.49 17.36 -32.27
N GLY A 543 -34.55 16.59 -32.03
CA GLY A 543 -34.65 15.18 -32.41
C GLY A 543 -34.97 14.25 -31.27
N ASP A 544 -35.34 14.81 -30.12
CA ASP A 544 -35.54 14.11 -28.86
C ASP A 544 -36.56 12.98 -28.92
N ARG A 545 -36.29 11.97 -28.10
CA ARG A 545 -37.09 10.74 -28.04
C ARG A 545 -37.23 10.22 -26.63
N LEU A 546 -38.43 9.79 -26.32
CA LEU A 546 -38.70 8.94 -25.18
C LEU A 546 -38.35 7.49 -25.55
N VAL A 547 -37.72 6.75 -24.66
CA VAL A 547 -37.36 5.34 -24.85
C VAL A 547 -37.99 4.50 -23.75
N PHE A 548 -38.85 3.56 -24.14
CA PHE A 548 -39.52 2.66 -23.22
C PHE A 548 -38.87 1.27 -23.26
N GLY A 549 -38.38 0.81 -22.11
CA GLY A 549 -37.58 -0.42 -22.00
C GLY A 549 -38.33 -1.72 -22.28
N LEU A 550 -39.65 -1.76 -22.07
CA LEU A 550 -40.48 -2.91 -22.42
C LEU A 550 -41.04 -2.78 -23.83
N SER A 551 -41.47 -3.91 -24.41
CA SER A 551 -42.24 -3.89 -25.66
C SER A 551 -43.65 -3.37 -25.39
N ALA A 552 -44.06 -2.34 -26.13
CA ALA A 552 -45.39 -1.75 -26.05
C ALA A 552 -45.83 -1.19 -27.41
N ASP A 553 -47.14 -1.13 -27.61
CA ASP A 553 -47.76 -0.46 -28.76
C ASP A 553 -48.14 0.98 -28.39
N ALA A 554 -48.28 1.87 -29.38
CA ALA A 554 -48.76 3.24 -29.15
C ALA A 554 -50.06 3.31 -28.32
N SER A 555 -50.97 2.34 -28.49
CA SER A 555 -52.22 2.26 -27.72
C SER A 555 -52.05 2.03 -26.21
N ASN A 556 -50.85 1.63 -25.78
CA ASN A 556 -50.52 1.48 -24.36
C ASN A 556 -50.23 2.83 -23.70
N PHE A 557 -50.11 3.93 -24.44
CA PHE A 557 -49.81 5.25 -23.90
C PHE A 557 -50.97 6.21 -24.07
N GLN A 558 -51.13 7.12 -23.11
CA GLN A 558 -52.07 8.22 -23.15
C GLN A 558 -51.36 9.51 -22.76
N ILE A 559 -51.49 10.54 -23.58
CA ILE A 559 -51.07 11.90 -23.23
C ILE A 559 -52.20 12.62 -22.52
N ARG A 560 -51.89 13.25 -21.39
CA ARG A 560 -52.78 14.21 -20.72
C ARG A 560 -52.08 15.55 -20.67
N LEU A 561 -52.79 16.61 -21.01
CA LEU A 561 -52.27 17.97 -20.90
C LEU A 561 -52.87 18.65 -19.67
N ALA A 562 -52.06 19.41 -18.95
CA ALA A 562 -52.51 20.23 -17.84
C ALA A 562 -51.58 21.44 -17.66
N HIS A 563 -52.04 22.49 -16.98
CA HIS A 563 -51.14 23.54 -16.49
C HIS A 563 -50.74 23.25 -15.03
N THR A 564 -49.45 23.25 -14.76
CA THR A 564 -48.89 22.96 -13.44
C THR A 564 -48.29 24.24 -12.86
N PRO A 565 -48.88 24.82 -11.79
CA PRO A 565 -48.40 26.08 -11.24
C PRO A 565 -46.92 26.01 -10.82
N GLY A 566 -46.10 26.92 -11.37
CA GLY A 566 -44.69 27.05 -11.01
C GLY A 566 -43.74 26.12 -11.78
N VAL A 567 -44.23 25.49 -12.84
CA VAL A 567 -43.48 24.60 -13.74
C VAL A 567 -43.57 25.19 -15.15
N GLY A 568 -42.44 25.18 -15.89
CA GLY A 568 -42.41 25.62 -17.29
C GLY A 568 -42.86 27.06 -17.55
N SER A 569 -43.28 27.31 -18.79
CA SER A 569 -43.91 28.57 -19.18
C SER A 569 -45.39 28.55 -18.82
N ALA A 570 -45.87 29.55 -18.08
CA ALA A 570 -47.26 29.63 -17.63
C ALA A 570 -48.32 29.68 -18.76
N SER A 571 -47.89 29.87 -20.02
CA SER A 571 -48.76 29.85 -21.20
C SER A 571 -48.83 28.50 -21.91
N VAL A 572 -48.05 27.51 -21.48
CA VAL A 572 -47.91 26.19 -22.11
C VAL A 572 -48.45 25.14 -21.15
N GLU A 573 -49.17 24.15 -21.66
CA GLU A 573 -49.58 22.98 -20.87
C GLU A 573 -48.40 21.99 -20.82
N GLU A 574 -48.19 21.32 -19.69
CA GLU A 574 -47.24 20.19 -19.63
C GLU A 574 -47.91 18.92 -20.17
N ALA A 575 -47.13 18.07 -20.84
CA ALA A 575 -47.60 16.78 -21.33
C ALA A 575 -47.24 15.66 -20.34
N PHE A 576 -48.25 14.93 -19.89
CA PHE A 576 -48.11 13.79 -18.99
C PHE A 576 -48.29 12.50 -19.79
N VAL A 577 -47.21 11.73 -19.95
CA VAL A 577 -47.23 10.45 -20.66
C VAL A 577 -47.59 9.34 -19.67
N VAL A 578 -48.79 8.78 -19.83
CA VAL A 578 -49.33 7.75 -18.94
C VAL A 578 -49.32 6.38 -19.63
N HIS A 579 -48.64 5.40 -19.04
CA HIS A 579 -48.73 4.02 -19.50
C HIS A 579 -50.01 3.37 -18.97
N THR A 580 -50.97 3.17 -19.86
CA THR A 580 -52.34 2.74 -19.54
C THR A 580 -52.45 1.38 -18.84
N PRO A 581 -51.64 0.34 -19.17
CA PRO A 581 -51.70 -0.93 -18.46
C PRO A 581 -51.31 -0.80 -16.99
N SER A 582 -50.25 -0.05 -16.66
CA SER A 582 -49.81 0.16 -15.27
C SER A 582 -50.51 1.34 -14.59
N ARG A 583 -51.13 2.24 -15.36
CA ARG A 583 -51.70 3.54 -14.94
C ARG A 583 -50.69 4.48 -14.29
N GLN A 584 -49.41 4.32 -14.59
CA GLN A 584 -48.35 5.18 -14.07
C GLN A 584 -48.09 6.32 -15.04
N ILE A 585 -47.85 7.50 -14.48
CA ILE A 585 -47.21 8.58 -15.21
C ILE A 585 -45.74 8.18 -15.31
N ILE A 586 -45.23 8.16 -16.53
CA ILE A 586 -43.84 7.80 -16.79
C ILE A 586 -43.02 9.08 -16.91
N TRP A 587 -43.45 9.95 -17.82
CA TRP A 587 -42.78 11.22 -18.08
C TRP A 587 -43.75 12.39 -17.89
N VAL A 588 -43.23 13.47 -17.34
CA VAL A 588 -43.82 14.80 -17.33
C VAL A 588 -42.93 15.69 -18.19
N LEU A 589 -43.42 16.13 -19.34
CA LEU A 589 -42.72 17.03 -20.25
C LEU A 589 -43.18 18.45 -19.98
N VAL A 590 -42.27 19.30 -19.50
CA VAL A 590 -42.57 20.64 -18.98
C VAL A 590 -43.02 21.64 -20.05
N ASP A 591 -42.66 21.41 -21.31
CA ASP A 591 -43.04 22.20 -22.49
C ASP A 591 -43.66 21.34 -23.61
N GLY A 592 -43.96 20.07 -23.32
CA GLY A 592 -44.34 19.08 -24.32
C GLY A 592 -45.67 19.32 -25.06
N ALA A 593 -46.53 20.27 -24.64
CA ALA A 593 -47.77 20.56 -25.40
C ALA A 593 -47.55 21.45 -26.62
N ASP A 594 -46.46 22.22 -26.66
CA ASP A 594 -46.11 23.06 -27.82
C ASP A 594 -45.35 22.26 -28.89
N GLU A 595 -44.95 21.04 -28.56
CA GLU A 595 -44.21 20.15 -29.46
C GLU A 595 -45.06 19.65 -30.63
N ALA A 596 -44.44 19.62 -31.81
CA ALA A 596 -45.10 19.14 -33.03
C ALA A 596 -45.34 17.62 -33.03
N ALA A 597 -44.55 16.87 -32.25
CA ALA A 597 -44.66 15.43 -32.06
C ALA A 597 -44.00 15.03 -30.73
N ILE A 598 -44.47 13.94 -30.12
CA ILE A 598 -43.76 13.31 -28.99
C ILE A 598 -43.34 11.93 -29.44
N GLN A 599 -42.07 11.79 -29.83
CA GLN A 599 -41.52 10.55 -30.35
C GLN A 599 -41.22 9.57 -29.22
N LEU A 600 -41.78 8.36 -29.31
CA LEU A 600 -41.54 7.26 -28.39
C LEU A 600 -40.98 6.05 -29.14
N GLN A 601 -39.86 5.51 -28.66
CA GLN A 601 -39.29 4.24 -29.12
C GLN A 601 -39.60 3.12 -28.15
N SER A 602 -40.14 2.00 -28.65
CA SER A 602 -40.40 0.78 -27.87
C SER A 602 -40.36 -0.46 -28.77
N GLY A 603 -39.72 -1.55 -28.32
CA GLY A 603 -39.68 -2.82 -29.05
C GLY A 603 -39.09 -2.72 -30.47
N GLY A 604 -38.23 -1.73 -30.74
CA GLY A 604 -37.67 -1.45 -32.06
C GLY A 604 -38.59 -0.69 -33.02
N GLN A 605 -39.75 -0.22 -32.54
CA GLN A 605 -40.68 0.63 -33.28
C GLN A 605 -40.66 2.06 -32.72
N ALA A 606 -41.00 3.03 -33.57
CA ALA A 606 -41.15 4.44 -33.19
C ALA A 606 -42.61 4.88 -33.42
N PHE A 607 -43.13 5.65 -32.48
CA PHE A 607 -44.50 6.17 -32.49
C PHE A 607 -44.50 7.66 -32.21
N ASP A 608 -45.42 8.40 -32.84
CA ASP A 608 -45.80 9.73 -32.37
C ASP A 608 -47.00 9.60 -31.43
N LEU A 609 -46.87 10.09 -30.20
CA LEU A 609 -47.93 10.01 -29.20
C LEU A 609 -49.00 11.10 -29.34
N LEU A 610 -48.79 12.12 -30.18
CA LEU A 610 -49.75 13.22 -30.37
C LEU A 610 -50.73 13.00 -31.55
N GLY A 611 -50.44 12.13 -32.52
CA GLY A 611 -51.43 11.73 -33.54
C GLY A 611 -50.90 11.31 -34.90
#